data_AF-A0A8G2EW20-F1
#
_entry.id   AF-A0A8G2EW20-F1
#
_cell.length_a   1.000
_cell.length_b   1.000
_cell.length_c   1.000
_cell.angle_alpha   90.00
_cell.angle_beta   90.00
_cell.angle_gamma   90.00
#
_symmetry.space_group_name_H-M   'P 1'
#
loop_
_entity.id
_entity.type
_entity.pdbx_description
1 polymer ?
#
loop_
_entity_poly.entity_id
_entity_poly.type
_entity_poly.pdbx_seq_one_letter_code
_entity_poly.pdbx_strand_id
1 'polypeptide(L)'
;MTRILLNADAPDLTLETVDEISAEPMETVAARYHAVIPADHPGPLPVLADGLRVAFLTTDLAGFERLRRLALPGDLLFRPSAVARLDLLRAGRRTLVTTRAIRAGERLTTADVAETVGGDGVGAAMLDQMIGRTALYDMAEGAAVDFGHLSEDVGGAERTGEVL
;
A
#
# COMPACT_ATOMS: atom_id res chain seq x y z
N MET A 1 24.17 10.60 -11.36
CA MET A 1 22.75 10.51 -10.98
C MET A 1 22.48 9.05 -10.65
N THR A 2 22.07 8.76 -9.42
CA THR A 2 21.70 7.40 -8.97
C THR A 2 20.46 6.96 -9.73
N ARG A 3 20.50 5.79 -10.36
CA ARG A 3 19.29 5.20 -10.95
C ARG A 3 18.57 4.33 -9.93
N ILE A 4 17.25 4.41 -9.92
CA ILE A 4 16.37 3.61 -9.07
C ILE A 4 15.65 2.60 -9.96
N LEU A 5 15.92 1.31 -9.75
CA LEU A 5 15.34 0.24 -10.54
C LEU A 5 14.43 -0.64 -9.66
N LEU A 6 13.20 -0.85 -10.13
CA LEU A 6 12.26 -1.83 -9.58
C LEU A 6 12.34 -3.13 -10.36
N ASN A 7 12.60 -4.24 -9.68
CA ASN A 7 12.59 -5.56 -10.31
C ASN A 7 11.16 -6.15 -10.35
N ALA A 8 10.79 -6.78 -11.47
CA ALA A 8 9.44 -7.26 -11.79
C ALA A 8 9.01 -8.59 -11.16
N ASP A 9 9.61 -9.02 -10.05
CA ASP A 9 8.98 -10.03 -9.19
C ASP A 9 7.59 -9.58 -8.66
N ALA A 10 7.17 -8.33 -8.94
CA ALA A 10 5.85 -7.77 -8.68
C ALA A 10 5.32 -6.89 -9.84
N PRO A 11 4.80 -7.49 -10.93
CA PRO A 11 4.41 -6.79 -12.15
C PRO A 11 3.24 -5.80 -11.98
N ASP A 12 2.41 -5.99 -10.95
CA ASP A 12 1.27 -5.12 -10.63
C ASP A 12 1.66 -3.95 -9.71
N LEU A 13 2.92 -3.85 -9.30
CA LEU A 13 3.40 -2.77 -8.45
C LEU A 13 3.99 -1.64 -9.30
N THR A 14 3.48 -0.44 -9.07
CA THR A 14 4.06 0.80 -9.60
C THR A 14 4.49 1.68 -8.41
N LEU A 15 5.65 2.32 -8.56
CA LEU A 15 6.16 3.31 -7.63
C LEU A 15 6.43 4.57 -8.44
N GLU A 16 5.85 5.71 -8.07
CA GLU A 16 6.01 6.97 -8.81
C GLU A 16 7.47 7.48 -8.86
N THR A 17 8.35 6.89 -8.05
CA THR A 17 9.69 7.40 -7.75
C THR A 17 10.82 6.57 -8.36
N VAL A 18 10.53 5.60 -9.23
CA VAL A 18 11.53 4.74 -9.88
C VAL A 18 11.84 5.20 -11.30
N ASP A 19 13.11 5.08 -11.71
CA ASP A 19 13.56 5.46 -13.05
C ASP A 19 13.30 4.35 -14.09
N GLU A 20 13.32 3.08 -13.66
CA GLU A 20 13.17 1.91 -14.53
C GLU A 20 12.41 0.80 -13.80
N ILE A 21 11.50 0.12 -14.51
CA ILE A 21 10.86 -1.11 -14.08
C ILE A 21 11.33 -2.22 -15.03
N SER A 22 11.97 -3.26 -14.51
CA SER A 22 12.54 -4.34 -15.32
C SER A 22 11.79 -5.65 -15.12
N ALA A 23 11.25 -6.20 -16.20
CA ALA A 23 10.63 -7.54 -16.30
C ALA A 23 11.60 -8.71 -16.08
N GLU A 24 12.91 -8.45 -16.05
CA GLU A 24 13.94 -9.49 -16.06
C GLU A 24 14.18 -10.08 -14.66
N PRO A 25 14.57 -11.38 -14.58
CA PRO A 25 14.99 -12.00 -13.33
C PRO A 25 16.12 -11.21 -12.65
N MET A 26 16.12 -11.18 -11.31
CA MET A 26 17.11 -10.43 -10.53
C MET A 26 18.55 -10.81 -10.90
N GLU A 27 18.82 -12.07 -11.22
CA GLU A 27 20.15 -12.54 -11.63
C GLU A 27 20.64 -11.82 -12.89
N THR A 28 19.73 -11.55 -13.84
CA THR A 28 20.04 -10.84 -15.09
C THR A 28 20.29 -9.36 -14.83
N VAL A 29 19.49 -8.75 -13.97
CA VAL A 29 19.67 -7.34 -13.56
C VAL A 29 20.98 -7.18 -12.76
N ALA A 30 21.27 -8.10 -11.83
CA ALA A 30 22.47 -8.09 -11.01
C ALA A 30 23.75 -8.24 -11.84
N ALA A 31 23.72 -9.02 -12.92
CA ALA A 31 24.86 -9.21 -13.83
C ALA A 31 25.30 -7.91 -14.55
N ARG A 32 24.49 -6.85 -14.52
CA ARG A 32 24.85 -5.52 -15.05
C ARG A 32 25.88 -4.80 -14.16
N TYR A 33 26.08 -5.24 -12.93
CA TYR A 33 26.93 -4.59 -11.93
C TYR A 33 28.15 -5.45 -11.59
N HIS A 34 29.25 -4.82 -11.21
CA HIS A 34 30.42 -5.54 -10.68
C HIS A 34 30.16 -6.09 -9.27
N ALA A 35 29.31 -5.41 -8.50
CA ALA A 35 28.89 -5.84 -7.18
C ALA A 35 27.46 -5.38 -6.87
N VAL A 36 26.71 -6.24 -6.18
CA VAL A 36 25.41 -5.93 -5.60
C VAL A 36 25.54 -6.04 -4.08
N ILE A 37 25.30 -4.93 -3.37
CA ILE A 37 25.50 -4.79 -1.93
C ILE A 37 24.14 -4.87 -1.24
N PRO A 38 23.89 -5.85 -0.35
CA PRO A 38 22.68 -5.89 0.45
C PRO A 38 22.60 -4.67 1.37
N ALA A 39 21.44 -4.01 1.40
CA ALA A 39 21.24 -2.71 2.05
C ALA A 39 19.98 -2.65 2.94
N ASP A 40 19.36 -3.81 3.23
CA ASP A 40 18.21 -3.91 4.14
C ASP A 40 18.57 -3.41 5.56
N HIS A 41 19.76 -3.78 6.04
CA HIS A 41 20.23 -3.38 7.36
C HIS A 41 20.95 -2.02 7.34
N PRO A 42 20.64 -1.12 8.29
CA PRO A 42 21.33 0.15 8.41
C PRO A 42 22.78 -0.08 8.84
N GLY A 43 23.71 0.19 7.93
CA GLY A 43 25.15 0.18 8.18
C GLY A 43 25.80 1.37 7.46
N PRO A 44 27.08 1.66 7.76
CA PRO A 44 27.82 2.65 7.01
C PRO A 44 27.87 2.25 5.53
N LEU A 45 27.67 3.23 4.64
CA LEU A 45 27.85 3.01 3.20
C LEU A 45 29.32 2.65 2.93
N PRO A 46 29.61 1.65 2.08
CA PRO A 46 30.97 1.29 1.75
C PRO A 46 31.63 2.39 0.93
N VAL A 47 32.95 2.54 1.13
CA VAL A 47 33.79 3.35 0.25
C VAL A 47 34.07 2.54 -1.01
N LEU A 48 33.76 3.12 -2.17
CA LEU A 48 33.94 2.45 -3.46
C LEU A 48 35.18 2.99 -4.17
N ALA A 49 35.90 2.11 -4.84
CA ALA A 49 36.95 2.51 -5.77
C ALA A 49 36.34 3.08 -7.06
N ASP A 50 37.07 3.98 -7.71
CA ASP A 50 36.65 4.59 -8.97
C ASP A 50 36.43 3.52 -10.07
N GLY A 51 35.43 3.75 -10.93
CA GLY A 51 35.10 2.87 -12.06
C GLY A 51 34.27 1.63 -11.72
N LEU A 52 34.00 1.37 -10.43
CA LEU A 52 33.10 0.29 -10.03
C LEU A 52 31.63 0.67 -10.24
N ARG A 53 30.98 0.01 -11.20
CA ARG A 53 29.51 -0.08 -11.25
C ARG A 53 29.00 -0.97 -10.11
N VAL A 54 28.35 -0.38 -9.12
CA VAL A 54 27.70 -1.11 -8.02
C VAL A 54 26.21 -0.79 -7.92
N ALA A 55 25.48 -1.72 -7.33
CA ALA A 55 24.09 -1.54 -6.96
C ALA A 55 23.89 -1.84 -5.46
N PHE A 56 23.00 -1.09 -4.82
CA PHE A 56 22.51 -1.35 -3.47
C PHE A 56 21.15 -2.05 -3.57
N LEU A 57 21.05 -3.27 -3.04
CA LEU A 57 19.83 -4.07 -3.08
C LEU A 57 19.09 -3.95 -1.75
N THR A 58 17.82 -3.56 -1.81
CA THR A 58 16.92 -3.55 -0.66
C THR A 58 15.63 -4.27 -1.02
N THR A 59 14.99 -4.88 -0.03
CA THR A 59 13.78 -5.67 -0.15
C THR A 59 12.66 -5.17 0.75
N ASP A 60 12.98 -4.34 1.74
CA ASP A 60 12.02 -3.67 2.59
C ASP A 60 11.70 -2.25 2.09
N LEU A 61 10.43 -1.84 2.28
CA LEU A 61 9.95 -0.54 1.81
C LEU A 61 10.59 0.62 2.59
N ALA A 62 10.81 0.46 3.90
CA ALA A 62 11.43 1.50 4.72
C ALA A 62 12.89 1.76 4.31
N GLY A 63 13.61 0.71 3.94
CA GLY A 63 14.98 0.71 3.42
C GLY A 63 15.05 1.37 2.07
N PHE A 64 14.14 1.04 1.15
CA PHE A 64 13.96 1.75 -0.11
C PHE A 64 13.76 3.25 0.09
N GLU A 65 12.79 3.63 0.93
CA GLU A 65 12.46 5.02 1.26
C GLU A 65 13.63 5.77 1.93
N ARG A 66 14.43 5.08 2.74
CA ARG A 66 15.65 5.62 3.33
C ARG A 66 16.73 5.83 2.26
N LEU A 67 17.05 4.79 1.49
CA LEU A 67 18.15 4.76 0.53
C LEU A 67 17.92 5.73 -0.63
N ARG A 68 16.67 5.88 -1.12
CA ARG A 68 16.34 6.84 -2.19
C ARG A 68 16.59 8.30 -1.81
N ARG A 69 16.61 8.62 -0.51
CA ARG A 69 16.90 9.97 -0.01
C ARG A 69 18.39 10.23 0.20
N LEU A 70 19.24 9.22 0.04
CA LEU A 70 20.69 9.33 0.17
C LEU A 70 21.34 9.56 -1.20
N ALA A 71 22.45 10.29 -1.22
CA ALA A 71 23.32 10.36 -2.36
C ALA A 71 24.19 9.09 -2.43
N LEU A 72 23.61 7.99 -2.90
CA LEU A 72 24.32 6.71 -3.01
C LEU A 72 25.43 6.79 -4.06
N PRO A 73 26.61 6.19 -3.82
CA PRO A 73 27.70 6.13 -4.79
C PRO A 73 27.48 5.06 -5.89
N GLY A 74 26.26 4.58 -6.07
CA GLY A 74 25.85 3.56 -7.04
C GLY A 74 24.34 3.58 -7.27
N ASP A 75 23.83 2.58 -7.99
CA ASP A 75 22.39 2.46 -8.30
C ASP A 75 21.63 1.79 -7.15
N LEU A 76 20.30 1.99 -7.10
CA LEU A 76 19.40 1.38 -6.13
C LEU A 76 18.56 0.31 -6.82
N LEU A 77 18.69 -0.94 -6.39
CA LEU A 77 17.83 -2.04 -6.79
C LEU A 77 16.80 -2.31 -5.69
N PHE A 78 15.53 -2.24 -6.05
CA PHE A 78 14.44 -2.60 -5.16
C PHE A 78 13.78 -3.90 -5.61
N ARG A 79 13.83 -4.92 -4.73
CA ARG A 79 13.16 -6.21 -4.91
C ARG A 79 12.22 -6.43 -3.73
N PRO A 80 10.97 -5.93 -3.81
CA PRO A 80 10.09 -5.92 -2.66
C PRO A 80 9.84 -7.33 -2.12
N SER A 81 10.06 -7.53 -0.82
CA SER A 81 9.67 -8.73 -0.09
C SER A 81 8.16 -8.93 -0.15
N ALA A 82 7.66 -10.13 0.17
CA ALA A 82 6.22 -10.40 0.20
C ALA A 82 5.44 -9.40 1.09
N VAL A 83 6.02 -8.98 2.21
CA VAL A 83 5.42 -7.96 3.09
C VAL A 83 5.42 -6.59 2.42
N ALA A 84 6.57 -6.15 1.89
CA ALA A 84 6.66 -4.88 1.18
C ALA A 84 5.71 -4.82 -0.04
N ARG A 85 5.52 -5.94 -0.74
CA ARG A 85 4.54 -6.05 -1.83
C ARG A 85 3.12 -5.81 -1.34
N LEU A 86 2.73 -6.44 -0.21
CA LEU A 86 1.41 -6.22 0.38
C LEU A 86 1.20 -4.76 0.81
N ASP A 87 2.22 -4.15 1.40
CA ASP A 87 2.15 -2.75 1.83
C ASP A 87 2.01 -1.81 0.63
N LEU A 88 2.74 -2.06 -0.46
CA LEU A 88 2.62 -1.30 -1.70
C LEU A 88 1.25 -1.48 -2.36
N LEU A 89 0.73 -2.71 -2.41
CA LEU A 89 -0.62 -2.99 -2.91
C LEU A 89 -1.68 -2.26 -2.06
N ARG A 90 -1.51 -2.21 -0.74
CA ARG A 90 -2.42 -1.50 0.18
C ARG A 90 -2.36 0.00 -0.05
N ALA A 91 -1.17 0.58 -0.18
CA ALA A 91 -0.98 2.01 -0.40
C ALA A 91 -1.63 2.50 -1.71
N GLY A 92 -1.61 1.70 -2.78
CA GLY A 92 -2.26 2.04 -4.04
C GLY A 92 -3.76 1.69 -4.12
N ARG A 93 -4.32 1.04 -3.11
CA ARG A 93 -5.70 0.54 -3.15
C ARG A 93 -6.69 1.70 -2.98
N ARG A 94 -7.68 1.78 -3.87
CA ARG A 94 -8.86 2.63 -3.66
C ARG A 94 -9.76 1.99 -2.60
N THR A 95 -10.07 2.73 -1.56
CA THR A 95 -10.84 2.30 -0.39
C THR A 95 -11.97 3.27 -0.08
N LEU A 96 -13.01 2.79 0.61
CA LEU A 96 -14.19 3.57 0.93
C LEU A 96 -14.03 4.34 2.25
N VAL A 97 -14.46 5.60 2.26
CA VAL A 97 -14.54 6.47 3.43
C VAL A 97 -15.88 7.20 3.47
N THR A 98 -16.29 7.67 4.64
CA THR A 98 -17.51 8.47 4.78
C THR A 98 -17.32 9.90 4.26
N THR A 99 -18.35 10.46 3.62
CA THR A 99 -18.35 11.87 3.12
C THR A 99 -18.87 12.87 4.15
N ARG A 100 -19.45 12.37 5.24
CA ARG A 100 -19.97 13.15 6.37
C ARG A 100 -19.95 12.29 7.63
N ALA A 101 -20.24 12.90 8.78
CA ALA A 101 -20.51 12.11 9.98
C ALA A 101 -21.79 11.26 9.83
N ILE A 102 -21.73 10.02 10.28
CA ILE A 102 -22.82 9.03 10.28
C ILE A 102 -23.08 8.61 11.72
N ARG A 103 -24.33 8.68 12.19
CA ARG A 103 -24.69 8.21 13.54
C ARG A 103 -24.93 6.71 13.57
N ALA A 104 -24.68 6.10 14.72
CA ALA A 104 -25.10 4.73 14.99
C ALA A 104 -26.61 4.57 14.71
N GLY A 105 -26.97 3.51 14.00
CA GLY A 105 -28.34 3.24 13.55
C GLY A 105 -28.72 3.86 12.21
N GLU A 106 -27.93 4.79 11.65
CA GLU A 106 -28.17 5.29 10.29
C GLU A 106 -27.83 4.22 9.24
N ARG A 107 -28.58 4.23 8.13
CA ARG A 107 -28.28 3.40 6.97
C ARG A 107 -27.36 4.14 6.01
N LEU A 108 -26.31 3.45 5.58
CA LEU A 108 -25.35 3.99 4.64
C LEU A 108 -25.93 4.06 3.23
N THR A 109 -25.87 5.22 2.58
CA THR A 109 -26.27 5.42 1.19
C THR A 109 -25.06 5.72 0.30
N THR A 110 -25.23 5.68 -1.02
CA THR A 110 -24.15 6.03 -1.96
C THR A 110 -23.65 7.46 -1.78
N ALA A 111 -24.49 8.39 -1.31
CA ALA A 111 -24.10 9.78 -1.06
C ALA A 111 -23.20 9.93 0.18
N ASP A 112 -23.22 8.95 1.07
CA ASP A 112 -22.48 8.95 2.33
C ASP A 112 -21.04 8.41 2.18
N VAL A 113 -20.67 7.96 0.98
CA VAL A 113 -19.41 7.24 0.73
C VAL A 113 -18.63 7.88 -0.42
N ALA A 114 -17.31 8.01 -0.23
CA ALA A 114 -16.36 8.40 -1.25
C ALA A 114 -15.19 7.41 -1.30
N GLU A 115 -14.40 7.48 -2.37
CA GLU A 115 -13.15 6.74 -2.51
C GLU A 115 -11.97 7.59 -2.04
N THR A 116 -11.02 6.96 -1.37
CA THR A 116 -9.68 7.50 -1.11
C THR A 116 -8.63 6.47 -1.51
N VAL A 117 -7.39 6.90 -1.73
CA VAL A 117 -6.26 6.01 -2.10
C VAL A 117 -5.44 5.71 -0.84
N GLY A 118 -5.15 4.43 -0.60
CA GLY A 118 -4.32 4.00 0.51
C GLY A 118 -4.97 4.10 1.89
N GLY A 119 -6.30 4.21 1.94
CA GLY A 119 -7.05 4.27 3.19
C GLY A 119 -7.27 2.90 3.84
N ASP A 120 -7.75 2.94 5.08
CA ASP A 120 -7.95 1.73 5.90
C ASP A 120 -9.29 1.03 5.62
N GLY A 121 -10.18 1.66 4.85
CA GLY A 121 -11.49 1.11 4.51
C GLY A 121 -11.43 -0.15 3.63
N VAL A 122 -12.59 -0.76 3.41
CA VAL A 122 -12.73 -1.83 2.41
C VAL A 122 -12.45 -1.29 1.01
N GLY A 123 -12.05 -2.18 0.10
CA GLY A 123 -11.77 -1.79 -1.29
C GLY A 123 -13.00 -1.21 -1.98
N ALA A 124 -12.81 -0.22 -2.86
CA ALA A 124 -13.89 0.48 -3.56
C ALA A 124 -14.85 -0.45 -4.32
N ALA A 125 -14.35 -1.59 -4.82
CA ALA A 125 -15.16 -2.62 -5.46
C ALA A 125 -16.24 -3.25 -4.56
N MET A 126 -16.18 -3.04 -3.24
CA MET A 126 -17.16 -3.54 -2.27
C MET A 126 -18.29 -2.54 -2.00
N LEU A 127 -18.35 -1.40 -2.71
CA LEU A 127 -19.36 -0.35 -2.50
C LEU A 127 -20.77 -0.92 -2.45
N ASP A 128 -21.17 -1.70 -3.47
CA ASP A 128 -22.51 -2.28 -3.56
C ASP A 128 -22.85 -3.21 -2.39
N GLN A 129 -21.83 -3.82 -1.76
CA GLN A 129 -22.03 -4.64 -0.58
C GLN A 129 -22.18 -3.81 0.69
N MET A 130 -21.66 -2.57 0.73
CA MET A 130 -21.69 -1.70 1.91
C MET A 130 -22.99 -0.91 1.99
N ILE A 131 -23.52 -0.48 0.85
CA ILE A 131 -24.73 0.35 0.79
C ILE A 131 -25.94 -0.40 1.35
N GLY A 132 -26.76 0.31 2.12
CA GLY A 132 -27.97 -0.20 2.77
C GLY A 132 -27.75 -0.85 4.13
N ARG A 133 -26.49 -1.12 4.51
CA ARG A 133 -26.13 -1.57 5.86
C ARG A 133 -26.28 -0.44 6.89
N THR A 134 -26.48 -0.83 8.14
CA THR A 134 -26.66 0.08 9.25
C THR A 134 -25.33 0.31 9.99
N ALA A 135 -25.00 1.55 10.31
CA ALA A 135 -23.85 1.88 11.15
C ALA A 135 -24.04 1.36 12.58
N LEU A 136 -23.07 0.59 13.09
CA LEU A 136 -23.09 0.05 14.46
C LEU A 136 -22.59 1.08 15.48
N TYR A 137 -21.78 2.04 15.04
CA TYR A 137 -21.15 3.08 15.85
C TYR A 137 -21.23 4.44 15.14
N ASP A 138 -21.06 5.52 15.90
CA ASP A 138 -20.88 6.86 15.33
C ASP A 138 -19.56 6.89 14.54
N MET A 139 -19.63 7.34 13.29
CA MET A 139 -18.49 7.50 12.38
C MET A 139 -18.30 8.98 12.06
N ALA A 140 -17.07 9.47 12.17
CA ALA A 140 -16.73 10.83 11.74
C ALA A 140 -16.78 10.95 10.20
N GLU A 141 -16.75 12.17 9.69
CA GLU A 141 -16.45 12.42 8.27
C GLU A 141 -15.02 11.98 7.94
N GLY A 142 -14.84 11.33 6.78
CA GLY A 142 -13.57 10.75 6.37
C GLY A 142 -13.20 9.45 7.08
N ALA A 143 -14.07 8.90 7.93
CA ALA A 143 -13.83 7.63 8.60
C ALA A 143 -13.83 6.47 7.60
N ALA A 144 -13.00 5.46 7.87
CA ALA A 144 -12.94 4.24 7.08
C ALA A 144 -14.30 3.51 7.10
N VAL A 145 -14.79 3.14 5.92
CA VAL A 145 -15.96 2.27 5.80
C VAL A 145 -15.49 0.83 5.80
N ASP A 146 -15.93 0.04 6.77
CA ASP A 146 -15.59 -1.38 6.87
C ASP A 146 -16.70 -2.22 7.52
N PHE A 147 -16.55 -3.55 7.46
CA PHE A 147 -17.49 -4.52 8.01
C PHE A 147 -17.53 -4.54 9.54
N GLY A 148 -16.52 -4.02 10.24
CA GLY A 148 -16.54 -3.89 11.70
C GLY A 148 -17.41 -2.73 12.19
N HIS A 149 -17.59 -1.70 11.36
CA HIS A 149 -18.45 -0.55 11.67
C HIS A 149 -19.90 -0.68 11.18
N LEU A 150 -20.19 -1.67 10.33
CA LEU A 150 -21.49 -1.85 9.68
C LEU A 150 -22.14 -3.20 10.02
N SER A 151 -23.47 -3.24 10.03
CA SER A 151 -24.23 -4.46 10.26
C SER A 151 -23.96 -5.51 9.18
N GLU A 152 -24.00 -6.80 9.55
CA GLU A 152 -23.88 -7.90 8.60
C GLU A 152 -25.09 -7.98 7.64
N ASP A 153 -26.27 -7.58 8.11
CA ASP A 153 -27.51 -7.61 7.36
C ASP A 153 -27.68 -6.37 6.45
N VAL A 154 -27.99 -6.62 5.17
CA VAL A 154 -28.42 -5.60 4.21
C VAL A 154 -29.94 -5.37 4.39
N GLY A 155 -30.30 -4.90 5.58
CA GLY A 155 -31.68 -4.64 5.99
C GLY A 155 -32.43 -5.84 6.55
N GLY A 156 -32.80 -5.73 7.84
CA GLY A 156 -33.71 -6.65 8.51
C GLY A 156 -34.29 -6.07 9.81
N ALA A 157 -35.52 -5.55 9.70
CA ALA A 157 -36.58 -5.42 10.69
C ALA A 157 -36.34 -4.77 12.08
N GLU A 158 -37.25 -3.87 12.40
CA GLU A 158 -37.65 -3.53 13.77
C GLU A 158 -37.63 -4.78 14.66
N ARG A 159 -36.84 -4.76 15.74
CA ARG A 159 -37.09 -5.66 16.88
C ARG A 159 -38.25 -5.10 17.70
N THR A 160 -39.45 -5.13 17.14
CA THR A 160 -40.68 -5.17 17.93
C THR A 160 -40.78 -6.59 18.47
N GLY A 161 -40.35 -6.77 19.72
CA GLY A 161 -40.34 -8.07 20.38
C GLY A 161 -40.30 -7.90 21.87
N GLU A 162 -41.49 -7.85 22.46
CA GLU A 162 -41.80 -7.80 23.88
C GLU A 162 -40.95 -8.77 24.70
N VAL A 163 -40.51 -8.27 25.86
CA VAL A 163 -40.08 -9.10 26.97
C VAL A 163 -41.32 -9.81 27.53
N LEU A 164 -41.36 -11.13 27.36
CA LEU A 164 -42.07 -12.02 28.28
C LEU A 164 -41.04 -12.65 29.22
#